data_AF-A0AAD1KTR9-F1
#
_entry.id   AF-A0AAD1KTR9-F1
#
_cell.length_a   1.000
_cell.length_b   1.000
_cell.length_c   1.000
_cell.angle_alpha   90.00
_cell.angle_beta   90.00
_cell.angle_gamma   90.00
#
_symmetry.space_group_name_H-M   'P 1'
#
loop_
_entity.id
_entity.type
_entity.pdbx_description
1 polymer ?
#
loop_
_entity_poly.entity_id
_entity_poly.type
_entity_poly.pdbx_seq_one_letter_code
_entity_poly.pdbx_strand_id
1 'polypeptide(L)'
;MRLNKHRAALILAEAEVLGDGPACAKHGVSDRTLRNYRRRLAEDPELAALFRERLGALGKRWEEELAPAILEAVSFLRKAAREANPKDPKAIEAVANALKVLAELDLTRMVLEARLEGDAPGLGVLN
;
A
#
# COMPACT_ATOMS: atom_id res chain seq x y z
N MET A 1 10.56 30.53 6.57
CA MET A 1 10.46 29.74 5.32
C MET A 1 9.00 29.43 5.05
N ARG A 2 8.41 29.91 3.95
CA ARG A 2 7.01 29.56 3.58
C ARG A 2 6.94 28.07 3.25
N LEU A 3 5.90 27.39 3.73
CA LEU A 3 5.65 25.99 3.36
C LEU A 3 5.22 25.91 1.90
N ASN A 4 5.88 25.05 1.14
CA ASN A 4 5.37 24.63 -0.16
C ASN A 4 4.28 23.56 0.07
N LYS A 5 3.01 23.95 -0.04
CA LYS A 5 1.85 23.08 0.25
C LYS A 5 1.78 21.87 -0.68
N HIS A 6 2.10 22.03 -1.97
CA HIS A 6 2.14 20.91 -2.92
C HIS A 6 3.18 19.86 -2.53
N ARG A 7 4.39 20.30 -2.17
CA ARG A 7 5.44 19.38 -1.71
C ARG A 7 5.06 18.70 -0.40
N ALA A 8 4.50 19.46 0.56
CA ALA A 8 4.05 18.89 1.84
C ALA A 8 2.93 17.86 1.66
N ALA A 9 1.94 18.16 0.80
CA ALA A 9 0.86 17.23 0.45
C ALA A 9 1.38 15.94 -0.17
N LEU A 10 2.34 16.03 -1.10
CA LEU A 10 2.96 14.85 -1.71
C LEU A 10 3.70 14.00 -0.67
N ILE A 11 4.51 14.62 0.18
CA ILE A 11 5.27 13.92 1.22
C ILE A 11 4.31 13.22 2.20
N LEU A 12 3.24 13.90 2.62
CA LEU A 12 2.21 13.32 3.50
C LEU A 12 1.51 12.13 2.83
N ALA A 13 1.13 12.26 1.56
CA ALA A 13 0.47 11.18 0.82
C ALA A 13 1.40 9.97 0.62
N GLU A 14 2.68 10.19 0.32
CA GLU A 14 3.65 9.10 0.21
C GLU A 14 4.00 8.46 1.56
N ALA A 15 3.98 9.23 2.66
CA ALA A 15 4.14 8.66 3.99
C ALA A 15 2.98 7.73 4.38
N GLU A 16 1.76 8.03 3.91
CA GLU A 16 0.59 7.16 4.12
C GLU A 16 0.72 5.82 3.37
N VAL A 17 1.34 5.84 2.19
CA VAL A 17 1.50 4.66 1.32
C VAL A 17 2.74 3.83 1.67
N LEU A 18 3.88 4.49 1.91
CA LEU A 18 5.20 3.85 2.08
C LEU A 18 5.62 3.72 3.55
N GLY A 19 4.97 4.44 4.45
CA GLY A 19 5.41 4.66 5.82
C GLY A 19 6.38 5.85 5.98
N ASP A 20 6.47 6.35 7.20
CA ASP A 20 7.17 7.59 7.56
C ASP A 20 8.65 7.59 7.22
N GLY A 21 9.38 6.56 7.65
CA GLY A 21 10.84 6.46 7.45
C GLY A 21 11.24 6.51 5.98
N PRO A 22 10.69 5.62 5.12
CA PRO A 22 10.92 5.64 3.68
C PRO A 22 10.56 6.98 3.02
N ALA A 23 9.43 7.59 3.37
CA ALA A 23 9.02 8.87 2.81
C ALA A 23 9.94 10.02 3.25
N CYS A 24 10.34 10.06 4.53
CA CYS A 24 11.31 11.02 5.06
C CYS A 24 12.66 10.93 4.34
N ALA A 25 13.18 9.70 4.17
CA ALA A 25 14.44 9.45 3.46
C ALA A 25 14.36 9.90 2.00
N LYS A 26 13.29 9.52 1.29
CA LYS A 26 13.07 9.86 -0.13
C LYS A 26 13.05 11.36 -0.38
N HIS A 27 12.44 12.14 0.52
CA HIS A 27 12.28 13.58 0.34
C HIS A 27 13.31 14.42 1.08
N GLY A 28 14.26 13.80 1.79
CA GLY A 28 15.26 14.49 2.59
C GLY A 28 14.62 15.36 3.68
N VAL A 29 13.56 14.87 4.34
CA VAL A 29 12.91 15.55 5.45
C VAL A 29 13.05 14.74 6.74
N SER A 30 13.10 15.44 7.87
CA SER A 30 13.14 14.80 9.19
C SER A 30 11.74 14.36 9.64
N ASP A 31 11.65 13.40 10.56
CA ASP A 31 10.39 13.01 11.20
C ASP A 31 9.72 14.19 11.92
N ARG A 32 10.52 15.11 12.47
CA ARG A 32 10.02 16.36 13.05
C ARG A 32 9.31 17.20 11.99
N THR A 33 9.86 17.29 10.79
CA THR A 33 9.25 18.02 9.67
C THR A 33 7.94 17.36 9.23
N LEU A 34 7.92 16.03 9.09
CA LEU A 34 6.71 15.28 8.74
C LEU A 34 5.59 15.48 9.78
N ARG A 35 5.90 15.39 11.07
CA ARG A 35 4.94 15.66 12.15
C ARG A 35 4.39 17.09 12.12
N ASN A 36 5.24 18.07 11.81
CA ASN A 36 4.79 19.46 11.64
C ASN A 36 3.84 19.61 10.44
N TYR A 37 4.07 18.89 9.34
CA TYR A 37 3.15 18.87 8.21
C TYR A 37 1.81 18.25 8.58
N ARG A 38 1.80 17.16 9.37
CA ARG A 38 0.56 16.54 9.87
C ARG A 38 -0.26 17.48 10.76
N ARG A 39 0.38 18.20 11.68
CA ARG A 39 -0.32 19.21 12.49
C ARG A 39 -0.98 20.27 11.58
N ARG A 40 -0.23 20.76 10.59
CA ARG A 40 -0.75 21.75 9.64
C ARG A 40 -1.84 21.22 8.73
N LEU A 41 -1.81 19.92 8.39
CA LEU A 41 -2.84 19.28 7.59
C LEU A 41 -4.23 19.41 8.25
N ALA A 42 -4.28 19.37 9.58
CA ALA A 42 -5.53 19.54 10.35
C ALA A 42 -6.04 20.99 10.37
N GLU A 43 -5.16 21.96 10.17
CA GLU A 43 -5.45 23.40 10.33
C GLU A 43 -5.58 24.16 8.99
N ASP A 44 -5.06 23.59 7.89
CA ASP A 44 -4.95 24.24 6.58
C ASP A 44 -5.81 23.49 5.53
N PRO A 45 -7.04 23.96 5.23
CA PRO A 45 -7.95 23.28 4.31
C PRO A 45 -7.41 23.07 2.90
N GLU A 46 -6.56 24.00 2.43
CA GLU A 46 -5.93 23.91 1.11
C GLU A 46 -4.90 22.77 1.08
N LEU A 47 -4.07 22.66 2.13
CA LEU A 47 -3.14 21.54 2.27
C LEU A 47 -3.88 20.21 2.36
N ALA A 48 -5.02 20.16 3.07
CA ALA A 48 -5.86 18.97 3.17
C ALA A 48 -6.46 18.55 1.83
N ALA A 49 -6.91 19.50 1.00
CA ALA A 49 -7.41 19.22 -0.33
C ALA A 49 -6.30 18.64 -1.23
N LEU A 50 -5.12 19.27 -1.25
CA LEU A 50 -3.97 18.78 -2.02
C LEU A 50 -3.51 17.40 -1.55
N PHE A 51 -3.51 17.13 -0.24
CA PHE A 51 -3.17 15.82 0.30
C PHE A 51 -4.12 14.73 -0.21
N ARG A 52 -5.44 14.95 -0.14
CA ARG A 52 -6.43 13.99 -0.63
C ARG A 52 -6.29 13.74 -2.13
N GLU A 53 -6.03 14.78 -2.91
CA GLU A 53 -5.77 14.65 -4.36
C GLU A 53 -4.54 13.76 -4.63
N ARG A 54 -3.41 14.02 -3.93
CA ARG A 54 -2.18 13.23 -4.09
C ARG A 54 -2.34 11.80 -3.61
N LEU A 55 -3.03 11.58 -2.49
CA LEU A 55 -3.28 10.25 -1.96
C LEU A 55 -4.17 9.44 -2.91
N GLY A 56 -5.23 10.05 -3.45
CA GLY A 56 -6.08 9.40 -4.46
C GLY A 56 -5.34 9.05 -5.75
N ALA A 57 -4.45 9.92 -6.22
CA ALA A 57 -3.62 9.65 -7.41
C ALA A 57 -2.62 8.51 -7.17
N LEU A 58 -2.00 8.45 -5.98
CA LEU A 58 -1.11 7.35 -5.61
C LEU A 58 -1.87 6.02 -5.47
N GLY A 59 -3.07 6.05 -4.87
CA GLY A 59 -3.94 4.87 -4.77
C GLY A 59 -4.28 4.30 -6.14
N LYS A 60 -4.75 5.15 -7.07
CA LYS A 60 -5.05 4.73 -8.45
C LYS A 60 -3.84 4.13 -9.18
N ARG A 61 -2.68 4.78 -9.09
CA ARG A 61 -1.45 4.24 -9.69
C ARG A 61 -1.07 2.89 -9.08
N TRP A 62 -1.29 2.72 -7.78
CA TRP A 62 -0.99 1.47 -7.12
C TRP A 62 -1.96 0.35 -7.55
N GLU A 63 -3.26 0.66 -7.69
CA GLU A 63 -4.24 -0.26 -8.26
C GLU A 63 -3.89 -0.65 -9.70
N GLU A 64 -3.47 0.31 -10.51
CA GLU A 64 -3.06 0.11 -11.92
C GLU A 64 -1.78 -0.72 -12.07
N GLU A 65 -0.81 -0.62 -11.14
CA GLU A 65 0.48 -1.32 -11.25
C GLU A 65 0.53 -2.65 -10.48
N LEU A 66 -0.06 -2.71 -9.28
CA LEU A 66 0.04 -3.88 -8.41
C LEU A 66 -0.83 -5.04 -8.89
N ALA A 67 -2.06 -4.77 -9.31
CA ALA A 67 -2.95 -5.83 -9.75
C ALA A 67 -2.39 -6.60 -10.97
N PRO A 68 -1.89 -5.92 -12.04
CA PRO A 68 -1.21 -6.61 -13.12
C PRO A 68 0.05 -7.36 -12.69
N ALA A 69 0.89 -6.76 -11.82
CA ALA A 69 2.11 -7.42 -11.34
C ALA A 69 1.83 -8.70 -10.55
N ILE A 70 0.79 -8.71 -9.70
CA ILE A 70 0.34 -9.92 -9.00
C ILE A 70 -0.12 -10.97 -10.00
N LEU A 71 -0.92 -10.60 -11.00
CA LEU A 71 -1.40 -11.52 -12.04
C LEU A 71 -0.24 -12.13 -12.85
N GLU A 72 0.77 -11.33 -13.19
CA GLU A 72 1.99 -11.80 -13.86
C GLU A 72 2.77 -12.79 -12.99
N ALA A 73 2.96 -12.48 -11.70
CA ALA A 73 3.62 -13.37 -10.75
C ALA A 73 2.86 -14.70 -10.58
N VAL A 74 1.53 -14.66 -10.47
CA VAL A 74 0.67 -15.86 -10.42
C VAL A 74 0.83 -16.68 -11.69
N SER A 75 0.83 -16.05 -12.85
CA SER A 75 1.00 -16.73 -14.15
C SER A 75 2.36 -17.43 -14.24
N PHE A 76 3.42 -16.75 -13.81
CA PHE A 76 4.77 -17.31 -13.72
C PHE A 76 4.82 -18.52 -12.79
N LEU A 77 4.30 -18.40 -11.56
CA LEU A 77 4.29 -19.48 -10.57
C LEU A 77 3.49 -20.69 -11.06
N ARG A 78 2.35 -20.47 -11.73
CA ARG A 78 1.56 -21.55 -12.37
C ARG A 78 2.37 -22.29 -13.43
N LYS A 79 3.12 -21.56 -14.27
CA LYS A 79 3.96 -22.18 -15.30
C LYS A 79 5.11 -22.97 -14.68
N ALA A 80 5.83 -22.36 -13.74
CA ALA A 80 6.92 -23.01 -13.01
C ALA A 80 6.45 -24.29 -12.30
N ALA A 81 5.29 -24.27 -11.64
CA ALA A 81 4.72 -25.44 -10.96
C ALA A 81 4.36 -26.58 -11.92
N ARG A 82 3.99 -26.29 -13.17
CA ARG A 82 3.71 -27.31 -14.21
C ARG A 82 4.97 -27.97 -14.75
N GLU A 83 6.06 -27.21 -14.82
CA GLU A 83 7.36 -27.66 -15.32
C GLU A 83 8.23 -28.27 -14.22
N ALA A 84 7.87 -28.05 -12.95
CA ALA A 84 8.56 -28.58 -11.79
C ALA A 84 8.57 -30.12 -11.76
N ASN A 85 9.70 -30.70 -11.34
CA ASN A 85 9.80 -32.14 -11.13
C ASN A 85 9.01 -32.56 -9.88
N PRO A 86 7.93 -33.35 -9.99
CA PRO A 86 7.10 -33.73 -8.85
C PRO A 86 7.79 -34.74 -7.90
N LYS A 87 8.99 -35.21 -8.25
CA LYS A 87 9.81 -36.10 -7.41
C LYS A 87 10.94 -35.38 -6.69
N ASP A 88 11.17 -34.09 -6.96
CA ASP A 88 12.17 -33.29 -6.25
C ASP A 88 11.53 -32.64 -5.02
N PRO A 89 11.94 -33.01 -3.79
CA PRO A 89 11.41 -32.42 -2.56
C PRO A 89 11.53 -30.90 -2.51
N LYS A 90 12.60 -30.31 -3.09
CA LYS A 90 12.77 -28.85 -3.11
C LYS A 90 11.76 -28.17 -4.04
N ALA A 91 11.44 -28.81 -5.16
CA ALA A 91 10.44 -28.31 -6.08
C ALA A 91 9.04 -28.36 -5.44
N ILE A 92 8.72 -29.43 -4.72
CA ILE A 92 7.47 -29.56 -3.95
C ILE A 92 7.38 -28.45 -2.89
N GLU A 93 8.45 -28.23 -2.12
CA GLU A 93 8.50 -27.20 -1.09
C GLU A 93 8.33 -25.78 -1.68
N ALA A 94 9.02 -25.48 -2.78
CA ALA A 94 8.91 -24.20 -3.47
C ALA A 94 7.46 -23.92 -3.94
N VAL A 95 6.80 -24.92 -4.53
CA VAL A 95 5.39 -24.81 -4.97
C VAL A 95 4.46 -24.64 -3.76
N ALA A 96 4.67 -25.37 -2.67
CA ALA A 96 3.86 -25.23 -1.46
C ALA A 96 4.01 -23.84 -0.82
N ASN A 97 5.22 -23.28 -0.79
CA ASN A 97 5.45 -21.93 -0.27
C ASN A 97 4.82 -20.86 -1.17
N ALA A 98 4.91 -21.01 -2.50
CA ALA A 98 4.20 -20.15 -3.43
C ALA A 98 2.69 -20.17 -3.18
N LEU A 99 2.09 -21.34 -2.97
CA LEU A 99 0.67 -21.47 -2.67
C LEU A 99 0.25 -20.74 -1.39
N LYS A 100 1.07 -20.81 -0.32
CA LYS A 100 0.81 -20.08 0.93
C LYS A 100 0.74 -18.57 0.70
N VAL A 101 1.72 -18.01 -0.01
CA VAL A 101 1.75 -16.57 -0.32
C VAL A 101 0.52 -16.17 -1.14
N LEU A 102 0.12 -16.98 -2.12
CA LEU A 102 -1.09 -16.71 -2.92
C LEU A 102 -2.38 -16.75 -2.08
N ALA A 103 -2.48 -17.67 -1.12
CA ALA A 103 -3.63 -17.73 -0.21
C ALA A 103 -3.70 -16.51 0.74
N GLU A 104 -2.56 -16.03 1.23
CA GLU A 104 -2.48 -14.81 2.04
C GLU A 104 -2.91 -13.56 1.25
N LEU A 105 -2.53 -13.49 -0.04
CA LEU A 105 -2.96 -12.40 -0.94
C LEU A 105 -4.47 -12.42 -1.17
N ASP A 106 -5.07 -13.59 -1.37
CA ASP A 106 -6.52 -13.76 -1.55
C ASP A 106 -7.30 -13.33 -0.30
N LEU A 107 -6.86 -13.76 0.89
CA LEU A 107 -7.44 -13.34 2.17
C LEU A 107 -7.35 -11.81 2.36
N THR A 108 -6.21 -11.22 2.03
CA THR A 108 -6.01 -9.77 2.12
C THR A 108 -6.98 -9.03 1.20
N ARG A 109 -7.16 -9.53 -0.03
CA ARG A 109 -8.11 -8.98 -0.99
C ARG A 109 -9.55 -9.05 -0.47
N MET A 110 -9.98 -10.20 0.06
CA MET A 110 -11.32 -10.36 0.63
C MET A 110 -11.61 -9.38 1.77
N VAL A 111 -10.63 -9.15 2.65
CA VAL A 111 -10.78 -8.18 3.76
C VAL A 111 -10.90 -6.74 3.24
N LEU A 112 -10.18 -6.40 2.17
CA LEU A 112 -10.30 -5.08 1.54
C LEU A 112 -11.65 -4.90 0.84
N GLU A 113 -12.11 -5.89 0.09
CA GLU A 113 -13.43 -5.89 -0.57
C GLU A 113 -14.56 -5.76 0.45
N ALA A 114 -14.54 -6.52 1.55
CA ALA A 114 -15.54 -6.44 2.62
C ALA A 114 -15.61 -5.05 3.29
N ARG A 115 -14.46 -4.38 3.45
CA ARG A 115 -14.41 -3.00 3.96
C ARG A 115 -14.99 -1.98 2.98
N LEU A 116 -14.84 -2.21 1.67
CA LEU A 116 -15.34 -1.33 0.62
C LEU A 116 -16.84 -1.52 0.36
N GLU A 117 -17.36 -2.74 0.53
CA GLU A 117 -18.78 -3.08 0.37
C GLU A 117 -19.64 -2.71 1.59
N GLY A 118 -19.03 -2.28 2.69
CA GLY A 118 -19.72 -1.64 3.80
C GLY A 118 -20.28 -2.59 4.88
N ASP A 119 -19.73 -3.79 5.04
CA ASP A 119 -20.07 -4.65 6.20
C ASP A 119 -19.06 -4.47 7.35
N ALA A 120 -19.04 -3.25 7.90
CA ALA A 120 -18.38 -2.96 9.18
C ALA A 120 -19.44 -2.86 10.28
N PRO A 121 -19.72 -3.92 11.07
CA PRO A 121 -20.28 -3.72 12.38
C PRO A 121 -19.28 -2.87 13.20
N GLY A 122 -19.80 -1.80 13.78
CA GLY A 122 -19.02 -0.67 14.25
C GLY A 122 -17.95 -1.00 15.29
N LEU A 123 -16.81 -0.32 15.12
CA LEU A 123 -16.08 0.29 16.23
C LEU A 123 -16.27 1.80 16.00
N GLY A 124 -17.28 2.45 16.56
CA GLY A 124 -17.55 2.44 18.00
C GLY A 124 -16.49 3.31 18.66
N VAL A 125 -16.80 4.60 18.71
CA VAL A 125 -16.20 5.68 19.52
C VAL A 125 -15.26 5.17 20.62
N LEU A 126 -14.00 5.61 20.57
CA LEU A 126 -13.15 5.75 21.75
C LEU A 126 -12.41 7.08 21.66
N ASN A 127 -12.93 8.04 22.43
CA ASN A 127 -12.36 9.26 23.00
C ASN A 127 -11.20 9.97 22.28
#